data_AF-A0A940TWH3-F1
#
_entry.id   AF-A0A940TWH3-F1
#
_cell.length_a   1.000
_cell.length_b   1.000
_cell.length_c   1.000
_cell.angle_alpha   90.00
_cell.angle_beta   90.00
_cell.angle_gamma   90.00
#
_symmetry.space_group_name_H-M   'P 1'
#
loop_
_entity.id
_entity.type
_entity.pdbx_description
1 polymer ?
#
loop_
_entity_poly.entity_id
_entity_poly.type
_entity_poly.pdbx_seq_one_letter_code
_entity_poly.pdbx_strand_id
1 'polypeptide(L)'
;AIRRHAGVITDLYTPTGKRQIIKGKDLTAVKWLVGTGGALTRIPGGEAILHTICKGPGKYLLPSPDTRVLLDRDYRFSALGTLAQAYPDEVKATFRSWVESETLL
;
A
#
# COMPACT_ATOMS: atom_id res chain seq x y z
N ALA A 1 -0.31 10.56 6.86
CA ALA A 1 0.29 10.31 5.53
C ALA A 1 -0.65 9.55 4.59
N ILE A 2 -0.99 8.28 4.84
CA ILE A 2 -1.82 7.42 3.95
C ILE A 2 -3.13 8.05 3.44
N ARG A 3 -3.82 8.83 4.29
CA ARG A 3 -5.11 9.48 3.94
C ARG A 3 -5.07 10.37 2.69
N ARG A 4 -3.91 10.95 2.36
CA ARG A 4 -3.75 11.77 1.13
C ARG A 4 -3.67 10.95 -0.15
N HIS A 5 -3.47 9.64 -0.02
CA HIS A 5 -3.40 8.68 -1.13
C HIS A 5 -4.68 7.84 -1.25
N ALA A 6 -5.54 7.86 -0.23
CA ALA A 6 -6.79 7.14 -0.18
C ALA A 6 -7.97 8.00 -0.64
N GLY A 7 -8.96 7.35 -1.24
CA GLY A 7 -10.24 7.93 -1.57
C GLY A 7 -11.00 8.29 -0.30
N VAL A 8 -11.79 9.35 -0.36
CA VAL A 8 -12.65 9.80 0.74
C VAL A 8 -14.11 9.73 0.30
N ILE A 9 -14.96 9.16 1.16
CA ILE A 9 -16.42 9.22 0.98
C ILE A 9 -16.88 10.59 1.48
N THR A 10 -17.51 11.36 0.59
CA THR A 10 -18.04 12.69 0.87
C THR A 10 -19.52 12.75 0.51
N ASP A 11 -20.27 13.53 1.29
CA ASP A 11 -21.67 13.80 1.00
C ASP A 11 -21.81 14.95 -0.01
N LEU A 12 -22.56 14.70 -1.08
CA LEU A 12 -23.00 15.68 -2.06
C LEU A 12 -24.49 15.93 -1.87
N TYR A 13 -24.86 17.19 -1.61
CA TYR A 13 -26.24 17.60 -1.49
C TYR A 13 -26.77 18.03 -2.86
N THR A 14 -27.80 17.33 -3.33
CA THR A 14 -28.48 17.62 -4.61
C THR A 14 -29.93 18.02 -4.36
N PRO A 15 -30.63 18.64 -5.33
CA PRO A 15 -32.07 18.89 -5.21
C PRO A 15 -32.91 17.62 -4.95
N THR A 16 -32.38 16.44 -5.35
CA THR A 16 -33.01 15.13 -5.10
C THR A 16 -32.64 14.50 -3.76
N GLY A 17 -31.87 15.21 -2.92
CA GLY A 17 -31.40 14.75 -1.62
C GLY A 17 -29.89 14.50 -1.54
N LYS A 18 -29.48 13.85 -0.46
CA LYS A 18 -28.08 13.55 -0.12
C LYS A 18 -27.59 12.32 -0.88
N ARG A 19 -26.46 12.44 -1.57
CA ARG A 19 -25.76 11.32 -2.23
C ARG A 19 -24.33 11.22 -1.73
N GLN A 20 -23.82 9.99 -1.58
CA GLN A 20 -22.40 9.78 -1.28
C GLN A 20 -21.61 9.67 -2.58
N ILE A 21 -20.46 10.34 -2.62
CA ILE A 21 -19.51 10.28 -3.71
C ILE A 21 -18.12 9.91 -3.17
N ILE A 22 -17.32 9.26 -4.01
CA ILE A 22 -15.93 8.94 -3.71
C ILE A 22 -15.03 9.94 -4.46
N LYS A 23 -14.08 10.54 -3.75
CA LYS A 23 -13.00 11.34 -4.35
C LYS A 23 -11.66 10.72 -4.02
N GLY A 24 -10.88 10.31 -5.04
CA GLY A 24 -9.55 9.72 -4.88
C GLY A 24 -9.51 8.22 -5.21
N LYS A 25 -8.44 7.54 -4.79
CA LYS A 25 -8.18 6.13 -5.13
C LYS A 25 -8.75 5.17 -4.09
N ASP A 26 -9.46 4.16 -4.53
CA ASP A 26 -9.85 3.07 -3.64
C ASP A 26 -8.62 2.19 -3.33
N LEU A 27 -8.21 2.14 -2.06
CA LEU A 27 -7.11 1.28 -1.63
C LEU A 27 -7.59 -0.04 -1.02
N THR A 28 -8.90 -0.29 -0.92
CA THR A 28 -9.44 -1.48 -0.25
C THR A 28 -9.07 -2.79 -0.94
N ALA A 29 -8.74 -2.74 -2.24
CA ALA A 29 -8.37 -3.91 -3.05
C ALA A 29 -6.86 -4.13 -3.20
N VAL A 30 -6.01 -3.33 -2.54
CA VAL A 30 -4.56 -3.54 -2.61
C VAL A 30 -4.18 -4.82 -1.87
N LYS A 31 -3.29 -5.63 -2.46
CA LYS A 31 -2.84 -6.88 -1.86
C LYS A 31 -1.66 -6.71 -0.92
N TRP A 32 -0.83 -5.70 -1.19
CA TRP A 32 0.42 -5.45 -0.49
C TRP A 32 0.54 -4.00 -0.07
N LEU A 33 0.95 -3.78 1.19
CA LEU A 33 1.44 -2.51 1.70
C LEU A 33 2.94 -2.64 1.92
N VAL A 34 3.73 -1.97 1.08
CA VAL A 34 5.20 -2.05 1.16
C VAL A 34 5.76 -0.84 1.89
N GLY A 35 6.44 -1.08 3.02
CA GLY A 35 7.27 -0.09 3.71
C GLY A 35 8.66 -0.05 3.10
N THR A 36 8.98 1.01 2.35
CA THR A 36 10.29 1.15 1.70
C THR A 36 11.23 2.06 2.47
N GLY A 37 12.42 1.55 2.83
CA GLY A 37 13.48 2.31 3.50
C GLY A 37 13.08 2.98 4.82
N GLY A 38 14.02 3.73 5.39
CA GLY A 38 13.79 4.52 6.61
C GLY A 38 13.64 3.69 7.89
N ALA A 39 13.31 4.35 9.00
CA ALA A 39 13.34 3.76 10.34
C ALA A 39 12.46 2.51 10.50
N LEU A 40 11.27 2.48 9.89
CA LEU A 40 10.31 1.37 10.00
C LEU A 40 10.84 0.04 9.44
N THR A 41 11.81 0.07 8.52
CA THR A 41 12.42 -1.16 7.99
C THR A 41 13.52 -1.73 8.88
N ARG A 42 13.99 -0.94 9.86
CA ARG A 42 15.15 -1.27 10.72
C ARG A 42 14.79 -1.49 12.19
N ILE A 43 13.64 -0.97 12.65
CA ILE A 43 13.19 -1.17 14.03
C ILE A 43 12.36 -2.46 14.19
N PRO A 44 12.40 -3.11 15.36
CA PRO A 44 11.40 -4.11 15.74
C PRO A 44 9.99 -3.50 15.72
N GLY A 45 9.00 -4.29 15.27
CA GLY A 45 7.59 -3.86 15.25
C GLY A 45 7.19 -2.93 14.10
N GLY A 46 8.09 -2.60 13.16
CA GLY A 46 7.76 -1.76 12.01
C GLY A 46 6.60 -2.27 11.15
N GLU A 47 6.49 -3.60 11.00
CA GLU A 47 5.39 -4.25 10.31
C GLU A 47 4.05 -4.03 11.02
N ALA A 48 4.01 -4.26 12.33
CA ALA A 48 2.81 -4.04 13.15
C ALA A 48 2.37 -2.57 13.11
N ILE A 49 3.32 -1.62 13.13
CA ILE A 49 3.04 -0.19 12.99
C ILE A 49 2.36 0.10 11.64
N LEU A 50 2.89 -0.44 10.53
CA LEU A 50 2.28 -0.27 9.21
C LEU A 50 0.90 -0.93 9.11
N HIS A 51 0.73 -2.11 9.72
CA HIS A 51 -0.55 -2.82 9.74
C HIS A 51 -1.66 -2.02 10.41
N THR A 52 -1.34 -1.11 11.35
CA THR A 52 -2.35 -0.20 11.96
C THR A 52 -3.09 0.70 10.96
N ILE A 53 -2.57 0.83 9.74
CA ILE A 53 -3.17 1.59 8.64
C ILE A 53 -4.23 0.78 7.87
N CYS A 54 -4.17 -0.56 7.93
CA CYS A 54 -5.01 -1.51 7.22
C CYS A 54 -6.41 -1.63 7.88
N LYS A 55 -7.22 -0.58 7.77
CA LYS A 55 -8.54 -0.47 8.44
C LYS A 55 -9.74 -0.80 7.55
N GLY A 56 -9.52 -1.04 6.26
CA GLY A 56 -10.57 -1.25 5.28
C GLY A 56 -11.41 0.00 4.99
N PRO A 57 -12.59 -0.16 4.37
CA PRO A 57 -13.44 0.95 3.99
C PRO A 57 -14.05 1.65 5.21
N GLY A 58 -14.11 2.98 5.14
CA GLY A 58 -14.79 3.85 6.09
C GLY A 58 -14.91 5.24 5.50
N LYS A 59 -14.70 6.30 6.29
CA LYS A 59 -14.57 7.67 5.75
C LYS A 59 -13.49 7.74 4.66
N TYR A 60 -12.41 6.97 4.83
CA TYR A 60 -11.35 6.79 3.84
C TYR A 60 -11.37 5.33 3.35
N LEU A 61 -11.09 5.14 2.07
CA LEU A 61 -10.94 3.83 1.44
C LEU A 61 -9.51 3.33 1.65
N LEU A 62 -9.24 2.77 2.83
CA LEU A 62 -7.92 2.30 3.24
C LEU A 62 -7.71 0.83 2.87
N PRO A 63 -6.45 0.33 2.86
CA PRO A 63 -6.16 -1.09 2.70
C PRO A 63 -6.93 -1.93 3.71
N SER A 64 -7.37 -3.11 3.29
CA SER A 64 -8.14 -4.04 4.11
C SER A 64 -7.27 -4.67 5.21
N PRO A 65 -7.86 -5.18 6.32
CA PRO A 65 -7.09 -5.81 7.40
C PRO A 65 -6.27 -7.04 6.97
N ASP A 66 -6.68 -7.72 5.89
CA ASP A 66 -5.98 -8.83 5.24
C ASP A 66 -4.88 -8.39 4.27
N THR A 67 -4.70 -7.08 4.08
CA THR A 67 -3.58 -6.55 3.28
C THR A 67 -2.26 -6.96 3.91
N ARG A 68 -1.42 -7.63 3.11
CA ARG A 68 -0.10 -8.08 3.55
C ARG A 68 0.86 -6.91 3.65
N VAL A 69 1.54 -6.78 4.77
CA VAL A 69 2.61 -5.79 4.95
C VAL A 69 3.95 -6.42 4.57
N LEU A 70 4.75 -5.72 3.78
CA LEU A 70 6.11 -6.11 3.43
C LEU A 70 7.08 -4.99 3.79
N LEU A 71 8.24 -5.33 4.36
CA LEU A 71 9.29 -4.36 4.67
C LEU A 71 10.46 -4.54 3.71
N ASP A 72 10.75 -3.52 2.91
CA ASP A 72 11.94 -3.51 2.05
C ASP A 72 13.19 -3.18 2.88
N ARG A 73 13.76 -4.21 3.52
CA ARG A 73 14.92 -4.09 4.41
C ARG A 73 16.23 -3.87 3.65
N ASP A 74 16.30 -4.35 2.41
CA ASP A 74 17.52 -4.34 1.59
C ASP A 74 17.51 -3.24 0.53
N TYR A 75 16.59 -2.27 0.63
CA TYR A 75 16.46 -1.15 -0.31
C TYR A 75 16.25 -1.60 -1.77
N ARG A 76 15.57 -2.74 -1.97
CA ARG A 76 15.22 -3.30 -3.28
C ARG A 76 14.49 -2.29 -4.15
N PHE A 77 13.55 -1.51 -3.59
CA PHE A 77 12.83 -0.49 -4.36
C PHE A 77 13.75 0.62 -4.87
N SER A 78 14.76 0.99 -4.08
CA SER A 78 15.73 2.02 -4.49
C SER A 78 16.64 1.53 -5.60
N ALA A 79 17.14 0.31 -5.50
CA ALA A 79 18.05 -0.26 -6.50
C ALA A 79 17.32 -0.68 -7.78
N LEU A 80 16.21 -1.41 -7.65
CA LEU A 80 15.48 -1.93 -8.81
C LEU A 80 14.70 -0.82 -9.54
N GLY A 81 14.30 0.23 -8.84
CA GLY A 81 13.62 1.38 -9.44
C GLY A 81 14.45 2.09 -10.51
N THR A 82 15.78 2.13 -10.38
CA THR A 82 16.67 2.73 -11.39
C THR A 82 16.86 1.82 -12.61
N LEU A 83 16.74 0.50 -12.42
CA LEU A 83 16.90 -0.50 -13.47
C LEU A 83 15.60 -0.80 -14.23
N ALA A 84 14.44 -0.50 -13.64
CA ALA A 84 13.13 -0.91 -14.13
C ALA A 84 12.79 -0.44 -15.56
N GLN A 85 13.37 0.67 -16.02
CA GLN A 85 13.15 1.15 -17.39
C GLN A 85 13.96 0.36 -18.43
N ALA A 86 15.18 -0.06 -18.08
CA ALA A 86 16.07 -0.79 -18.97
C ALA A 86 15.83 -2.31 -18.92
N TYR A 87 15.47 -2.83 -17.74
CA TYR A 87 15.32 -4.26 -17.45
C TYR A 87 13.97 -4.55 -16.75
N PRO A 88 12.83 -4.26 -17.40
CA PRO A 88 11.53 -4.35 -16.76
C PRO A 88 11.16 -5.78 -16.35
N ASP A 89 11.52 -6.79 -17.15
CA ASP A 89 11.16 -8.18 -16.90
C ASP A 89 12.00 -8.79 -15.77
N GLU A 90 13.29 -8.51 -15.72
CA GLU A 90 14.20 -8.95 -14.65
C GLU A 90 13.84 -8.30 -13.32
N VAL A 91 13.52 -7.00 -13.33
CA VAL A 91 13.05 -6.30 -12.13
C VAL A 91 11.73 -6.89 -11.63
N LYS A 92 10.78 -7.16 -12.54
CA LYS A 92 9.51 -7.80 -12.20
C LYS A 92 9.71 -9.20 -11.63
N ALA A 93 10.57 -10.02 -12.24
CA ALA A 93 10.89 -11.37 -11.77
C ALA A 93 11.53 -11.33 -10.38
N THR A 94 12.43 -10.36 -10.15
CA THR A 94 13.08 -10.15 -8.84
C THR A 94 12.06 -9.79 -7.75
N PHE A 95 11.13 -8.85 -8.03
CA PHE A 95 10.07 -8.51 -7.08
C PHE A 95 9.13 -9.69 -6.81
N ARG A 96 8.79 -10.48 -7.83
CA ARG A 96 7.96 -11.67 -7.66
C ARG A 96 8.62 -12.69 -6.71
N SER A 97 9.88 -13.02 -6.97
CA SER A 97 10.66 -13.93 -6.12
C SER A 97 10.76 -13.44 -4.67
N TRP A 98 11.00 -12.13 -4.48
CA TRP A 98 11.03 -11.53 -3.15
C TRP A 98 9.68 -11.67 -2.42
N VAL A 99 8.57 -11.29 -3.07
CA VAL A 99 7.23 -11.41 -2.46
C VAL A 99 6.89 -12.86 -2.10
N GLU A 100 7.24 -13.81 -2.96
CA GLU A 100 7.07 -15.25 -2.72
C GLU A 100 7.89 -15.71 -1.51
N SER A 101 9.15 -15.27 -1.38
CA SER A 101 10.03 -15.63 -0.26
C SER A 101 9.54 -15.10 1.10
N GLU A 102 8.97 -13.90 1.13
CA GLU A 102 8.35 -13.35 2.34
C GLU A 102 7.08 -14.14 2.70
N THR A 103 6.40 -14.74 1.71
CA THR A 103 5.12 -15.44 1.85
C THR A 103 5.21 -16.86 2.38
N LEU A 104 6.39 -17.46 2.32
CA LEU A 104 6.65 -18.83 2.80
C LEU A 104 7.16 -18.88 4.25
N LEU A 105 7.27 -17.74 4.91
CA LEU A 105 7.52 -17.58 6.35
C LEU A 105 6.21 -17.33 7.09
#